data_AF-A0A964I3E2-F1
#
_entry.id   AF-A0A964I3E2-F1
#
_cell.length_a   1.000
_cell.length_b   1.000
_cell.length_c   1.000
_cell.angle_alpha   90.00
_cell.angle_beta   90.00
_cell.angle_gamma   90.00
#
_symmetry.space_group_name_H-M   'P 1'
#
loop_
_entity.id
_entity.type
_entity.pdbx_description
1 polymer ?
#
loop_
_entity_poly.entity_id
_entity_poly.type
_entity_poly.pdbx_seq_one_letter_code
_entity_poly.pdbx_strand_id
1 'polypeptide(L)' 'MTTRAKRETDWQDPIVAEVRAAREALFAAAGYDIQEFCRRARAAQATSGHRVVTRRSRPTPKPEVRTIGMARGRPKTG' A
#
# COMPACT_ATOMS: atom_id res chain seq x y z
N MET A 1 19.50 1.86 -27.91
CA MET A 1 18.42 1.12 -27.23
C MET A 1 19.07 0.05 -26.37
N THR A 2 19.17 0.27 -25.07
CA THR A 2 19.85 -0.68 -24.17
C THR A 2 18.81 -1.23 -23.20
N THR A 3 18.32 -2.43 -23.49
CA THR A 3 17.47 -3.20 -22.57
C THR A 3 18.30 -3.55 -21.34
N ARG A 4 18.00 -2.92 -20.20
CA ARG A 4 18.53 -3.36 -18.90
C ARG A 4 17.97 -4.75 -18.63
N ALA A 5 18.86 -5.74 -18.59
CA ALA A 5 18.52 -7.13 -18.36
C ALA A 5 17.76 -7.29 -17.02
N LYS A 6 16.57 -7.89 -17.10
CA LYS A 6 15.92 -8.60 -16.00
C LYS A 6 16.61 -9.97 -15.94
N ARG A 7 17.11 -10.48 -14.82
CA ARG A 7 16.34 -10.95 -13.66
C ARG A 7 17.34 -11.18 -12.51
N GLU A 8 17.23 -10.42 -11.42
CA GLU A 8 17.48 -11.04 -10.12
C GLU A 8 16.32 -12.02 -9.95
N THR A 9 16.64 -13.29 -9.76
CA THR A 9 15.66 -14.35 -9.50
C THR A 9 14.72 -13.86 -8.41
N ASP A 10 13.43 -13.70 -8.73
CA ASP A 10 12.38 -13.31 -7.79
C ASP A 10 12.35 -14.36 -6.67
N TRP A 11 13.17 -14.18 -5.64
CA TRP A 11 13.12 -15.02 -4.45
C TRP A 11 11.75 -14.79 -3.83
N GLN A 12 10.85 -15.73 -4.08
CA GLN A 12 9.49 -15.68 -3.60
C GLN A 12 9.47 -16.34 -2.24
N ASP A 13 9.48 -15.51 -1.19
CA ASP A 13 9.33 -16.00 0.18
C ASP A 13 8.00 -16.77 0.30
N PRO A 14 8.01 -18.04 0.76
CA PRO A 14 6.82 -18.89 0.80
C PRO A 14 5.75 -18.33 1.74
N ILE A 15 6.13 -17.68 2.84
CA ILE A 15 5.19 -17.03 3.77
C ILE A 15 4.53 -15.83 3.06
N VAL A 16 5.32 -15.04 2.33
CA VAL A 16 4.77 -13.92 1.56
C VAL A 16 3.82 -14.40 0.46
N ALA A 17 4.13 -15.51 -0.20
CA ALA A 17 3.24 -16.11 -1.20
C ALA A 17 1.90 -16.54 -0.60
N GLU A 18 1.92 -17.20 0.56
CA GLU A 18 0.72 -17.60 1.30
C GLU A 18 -0.12 -16.38 1.71
N VAL A 19 0.52 -15.36 2.29
CA VAL A 19 -0.16 -14.13 2.71
C VAL A 19 -0.82 -13.43 1.50
N ARG A 20 -0.15 -13.41 0.34
CA ARG A 20 -0.72 -12.85 -0.89
C ARG A 20 -1.94 -13.65 -1.36
N ALA A 21 -1.86 -14.97 -1.35
CA ALA A 21 -2.99 -15.84 -1.72
C ALA A 21 -4.19 -15.64 -0.79
N ALA A 22 -3.96 -15.59 0.53
CA ALA A 22 -5.01 -15.33 1.51
C ALA A 22 -5.65 -13.94 1.31
N ARG A 23 -4.83 -12.92 1.05
CA ARG A 23 -5.32 -11.56 0.79
C ARG A 23 -6.16 -11.49 -0.47
N GLU A 24 -5.74 -12.17 -1.53
CA GLU A 24 -6.47 -12.24 -2.79
C GLU A 24 -7.84 -12.92 -2.60
N ALA A 25 -7.88 -14.06 -1.91
CA ALA A 25 -9.12 -14.76 -1.62
C ALA A 25 -10.11 -13.89 -0.82
N LEU A 26 -9.61 -13.14 0.16
CA LEU A 26 -10.42 -12.22 0.96
C LEU A 26 -11.01 -11.08 0.12
N PHE A 27 -10.21 -10.48 -0.78
CA PHE A 27 -10.70 -9.41 -1.64
C PHE A 27 -11.67 -9.92 -2.72
N ALA A 28 -11.36 -11.06 -3.34
CA ALA A 28 -12.24 -11.70 -4.31
C ALA A 28 -13.60 -12.04 -3.70
N ALA A 29 -13.62 -12.55 -2.46
CA ALA A 29 -14.86 -12.81 -1.74
C ALA A 29 -15.69 -11.55 -1.49
N ALA A 30 -15.05 -10.38 -1.40
CA ALA A 30 -15.70 -9.06 -1.25
C ALA A 30 -15.94 -8.36 -2.60
N GLY A 31 -15.79 -9.05 -3.73
CA GLY A 31 -15.96 -8.46 -5.06
C GLY A 31 -14.96 -7.33 -5.35
N TYR A 32 -13.78 -7.35 -4.71
CA TYR A 32 -12.78 -6.28 -4.74
C TYR A 32 -13.29 -4.91 -4.26
N ASP A 33 -14.43 -4.86 -3.58
CA ASP A 33 -14.92 -3.65 -2.93
C ASP A 33 -14.36 -3.56 -1.50
N ILE A 34 -13.54 -2.52 -1.27
CA ILE A 34 -12.92 -2.25 0.02
C ILE A 34 -13.95 -1.96 1.13
N GLN A 35 -15.09 -1.35 0.79
CA GLN A 35 -16.15 -1.07 1.75
C GLN A 35 -16.85 -2.35 2.18
N GLU A 36 -17.13 -3.24 1.22
CA GLU A 36 -17.70 -4.56 1.49
C GLU A 36 -16.74 -5.43 2.32
N PHE A 37 -15.44 -5.40 1.99
CA PHE A 37 -14.42 -6.07 2.78
C PHE A 37 -14.43 -5.56 4.24
N CYS A 38 -14.45 -4.25 4.45
CA CYS A 38 -14.53 -3.65 5.79
C CYS A 38 -15.82 -4.02 6.53
N ARG A 39 -16.96 -4.09 5.84
CA ARG A 39 -18.24 -4.50 6.42
C ARG A 39 -18.17 -5.94 6.93
N ARG A 40 -17.67 -6.87 6.11
CA ARG A 40 -17.48 -8.28 6.47
C ARG A 40 -16.50 -8.46 7.62
N ALA A 41 -15.38 -7.74 7.60
CA ALA A 41 -14.39 -7.78 8.67
C ALA A 41 -14.99 -7.35 10.03
N ARG A 42 -15.79 -6.29 10.05
CA ARG A 42 -16.51 -5.84 11.26
C ARG A 42 -17.53 -6.86 11.74
N ALA A 43 -18.27 -7.49 10.83
CA ALA A 43 -19.22 -8.55 11.18
C ALA A 43 -18.50 -9.75 11.83
N ALA A 44 -17.39 -10.20 11.24
CA ALA A 44 -16.58 -11.28 11.80
C ALA A 44 -15.98 -10.92 13.17
N GLN A 45 -15.51 -9.68 13.34
CA GLN A 45 -15.03 -9.18 14.64
C GLN A 45 -16.13 -9.24 15.70
N ALA A 46 -17.35 -8.81 15.38
CA ALA A 46 -18.48 -8.82 16.30
C ALA A 46 -18.84 -10.23 16.78
N THR A 47 -18.68 -11.24 15.92
CA THR A 47 -18.96 -12.65 16.27
C THR A 47 -17.77 -13.40 16.87
N SER A 48 -16.57 -12.81 16.88
CA SER A 48 -15.34 -13.51 17.28
C SER A 48 -15.21 -13.77 18.79
N GLY A 49 -16.03 -13.10 19.62
CA GLY A 49 -15.92 -13.16 21.08
C GLY A 49 -14.69 -12.45 21.66
N HIS A 50 -13.81 -11.90 20.81
CA HIS A 50 -12.63 -11.15 21.24
C HIS A 50 -12.97 -9.68 21.51
N ARG A 51 -12.27 -9.09 22.49
CA ARG A 51 -12.40 -7.65 22.78
C ARG A 51 -11.82 -6.84 21.62
N VAL A 52 -12.68 -6.04 20.98
CA VAL A 52 -12.25 -5.05 19.98
C VAL A 52 -11.59 -3.87 20.69
N VAL A 53 -10.39 -3.49 20.27
CA VAL A 53 -9.66 -2.33 20.78
C VAL A 53 -9.44 -1.30 19.68
N THR A 54 -9.77 -0.04 19.95
CA THR A 54 -9.58 1.06 19.02
C THR A 54 -8.30 1.80 19.35
N ARG A 55 -7.41 1.96 18.37
CA ARG A 55 -6.21 2.80 18.49
C ARG A 55 -6.51 4.19 17.93
N ARG A 56 -5.99 5.24 18.57
CA ARG A 56 -6.03 6.60 17.99
C ARG A 56 -5.25 6.62 16.67
N SER A 57 -5.84 7.24 15.65
CA SER A 57 -5.13 7.51 14.40
C SER A 57 -3.91 8.37 14.67
N ARG A 58 -2.75 7.96 14.14
CA ARG A 58 -1.55 8.80 14.16
C ARG A 58 -1.78 9.95 13.16
N PRO A 59 -1.54 11.22 13.54
CA PRO A 59 -1.59 12.31 12.57
C PRO A 59 -0.59 12.05 11.44
N THR A 60 -1.07 12.13 10.20
CA THR A 60 -0.19 12.09 9.03
C THR A 60 0.60 13.40 8.98
N PRO A 61 1.93 13.35 8.79
CA PRO A 61 2.67 14.57 8.48
C PRO A 61 2.08 15.19 7.21
N LYS A 62 1.86 16.50 7.22
CA LYS A 62 1.43 17.24 6.02
C LYS A 62 2.42 16.94 4.90
N PRO A 63 1.98 16.70 3.65
CA PRO A 63 2.90 16.51 2.55
C PRO A 63 3.80 17.75 2.47
N GLU A 64 5.09 17.55 2.69
CA GLU A 64 6.09 18.59 2.45
C GLU A 64 6.07 18.85 0.95
N VAL A 65 5.54 20.01 0.55
CA VAL A 65 5.56 20.44 -0.85
C VAL A 65 7.02 20.69 -1.21
N ARG A 66 7.68 19.67 -1.77
CA ARG A 66 8.97 19.83 -2.42
C ARG A 66 8.72 20.62 -3.70
N THR A 67 8.89 21.94 -3.62
CA THR A 67 9.01 22.78 -4.81
C THR A 67 10.24 22.30 -5.57
N ILE A 68 10.02 21.59 -6.68
CA ILE A 68 11.08 21.31 -7.65
C ILE A 68 11.45 22.68 -8.21
N GLY A 69 12.54 23.26 -7.71
CA GLY A 69 13.04 24.54 -8.16
C GLY A 69 13.33 24.48 -9.65
N MET A 70 12.47 25.12 -10.45
CA MET A 70 12.74 25.44 -11.85
C MET A 70 13.98 26.34 -11.88
N ALA A 71 15.14 25.75 -12.17
CA ALA A 71 16.38 26.48 -12.39
C ALA A 71 16.21 27.39 -13.61
N ARG A 72 15.91 28.67 -13.37
CA ARG A 72 16.03 29.71 -14.40
C ARG A 72 17.53 29.97 -14.59
N GLY A 73 18.04 29.59 -15.76
CA GLY A 73 19.42 29.85 -16.18
C GLY A 73 19.78 31.33 -16.00
N ARG A 74 20.92 31.57 -15.36
CA ARG A 74 21.53 32.89 -15.25
C ARG A 74 22.20 33.21 -16.60
N PRO A 75 21.82 34.28 -17.32
CA PRO A 75 22.57 34.68 -18.50
C PRO A 75 23.97 35.15 -18.06
N LYS A 76 25.01 34.67 -18.73
CA LYS A 76 26.36 35.21 -18.57
C LYS A 76 26.41 36.57 -19.26
N THR A 77 26.46 37.63 -18.48
CA THR A 77 26.98 38.92 -18.94
C THR A 77 28.50 38.79 -19.04
N GLY A 78 29.01 39.04 -20.26
CA GLY A 78 30.43 39.22 -20.52
C GLY A 78 30.95 40.58 -20.08
#